data_AF-A0A8T3TW07-F1
#
_entry.id   AF-A0A8T3TW07-F1
#
_cell.length_a   1.000
_cell.length_b   1.000
_cell.length_c   1.000
_cell.angle_alpha   90.00
_cell.angle_beta   90.00
_cell.angle_gamma   90.00
#
_symmetry.space_group_name_H-M   'P 1'
#
loop_
_entity.id
_entity.type
_entity.pdbx_description
1 polymer ?
#
loop_
_entity_poly.entity_id
_entity_poly.type
_entity_poly.pdbx_seq_one_letter_code
_entity_poly.pdbx_strand_id
1 'polypeptide(L)' 'MNEHHVPNVQDHYPDDYSHCFGCGRLNGAGHHLKTVIEGEESVSRFTPSPEQMAMPGFVYGGLLAS' A
#
# COMPACT_ATOMS: atom_id res chain seq x y z
N MET A 1 -6.59 7.01 -22.71
CA MET A 1 -6.94 7.67 -21.44
C MET A 1 -5.61 8.06 -20.83
N ASN A 2 -5.25 9.34 -20.91
CA ASN A 2 -3.96 9.79 -20.38
C ASN A 2 -4.06 9.84 -18.86
N GLU A 3 -3.52 8.82 -18.19
CA GLU A 3 -3.23 8.86 -16.77
C GLU A 3 -2.10 9.88 -16.56
N HIS A 4 -2.49 11.10 -16.19
CA HIS A 4 -1.58 11.96 -15.46
C HIS A 4 -1.28 11.24 -14.15
N HIS A 5 -0.07 10.68 -14.03
CA HIS A 5 0.39 10.00 -12.82
C HIS A 5 0.36 11.01 -11.68
N VAL A 6 -0.66 10.91 -10.83
CA VAL A 6 -0.71 11.63 -9.56
C VAL A 6 0.35 11.00 -8.67
N PRO A 7 1.33 11.75 -8.15
CA PRO A 7 2.32 11.20 -7.23
C PRO A 7 1.62 10.61 -6.01
N ASN A 8 2.03 9.41 -5.60
CA ASN A 8 1.52 8.84 -4.36
C ASN A 8 2.12 9.60 -3.19
N VAL A 9 1.43 9.64 -2.05
CA VAL A 9 1.92 10.27 -0.82
C VAL A 9 3.31 9.75 -0.44
N GLN A 10 3.55 8.45 -0.62
CA GLN A 10 4.82 7.78 -0.30
C GLN A 10 5.98 8.21 -1.21
N ASP A 11 5.72 8.77 -2.39
CA ASP A 11 6.77 9.19 -3.31
C ASP A 11 7.47 10.48 -2.82
N HIS A 12 6.90 11.15 -1.81
CA HIS A 12 7.51 12.28 -1.10
C HIS A 12 8.35 11.87 0.11
N TYR A 13 8.38 10.58 0.49
CA TYR A 13 9.15 10.13 1.64
C TYR A 13 10.65 10.04 1.31
N PRO A 14 11.55 10.55 2.17
CA PRO A 14 12.98 10.30 2.03
C PRO A 14 13.29 8.80 2.15
N ASP A 15 14.42 8.36 1.63
CA ASP A 15 14.90 6.97 1.71
C ASP A 15 14.90 6.46 3.16
N ASP A 16 15.42 7.25 4.11
CA ASP A 16 15.48 6.89 5.54
C ASP A 16 14.12 6.56 6.17
N TYR A 17 13.01 7.05 5.58
CA TYR A 17 11.63 6.79 6.04
C TYR A 17 10.88 5.80 5.14
N SER A 18 11.52 5.26 4.10
CA SER A 18 10.90 4.43 3.07
C SER A 18 10.98 2.93 3.36
N HIS A 19 11.09 2.52 4.63
CA HIS A 19 11.30 1.11 5.04
C HIS A 19 10.11 0.46 5.75
N CYS A 20 9.00 1.20 5.97
CA CYS A 20 7.78 0.68 6.58
C CYS A 20 7.29 -0.59 5.85
N PHE A 21 6.89 -1.62 6.62
CA PHE A 21 6.36 -2.86 6.03
C PHE A 21 5.06 -2.61 5.24
N GLY A 22 4.24 -1.64 5.65
CA GLY A 22 3.02 -1.26 4.91
C GLY A 22 3.32 -0.52 3.61
N CYS A 23 3.97 0.65 3.69
CA CYS A 23 4.02 1.60 2.56
C CYS A 23 5.44 1.88 2.02
N GLY A 24 6.49 1.37 2.67
CA GLY A 24 7.87 1.71 2.36
C GLY A 24 8.39 1.08 1.08
N ARG A 25 8.75 1.90 0.08
CA ARG A 25 9.28 1.40 -1.22
C ARG A 25 10.61 0.64 -1.13
N LEU A 26 11.37 0.82 -0.05
CA LEU A 26 12.66 0.16 0.18
C LEU A 26 12.54 -1.13 0.99
N ASN A 27 11.34 -1.50 1.44
CA ASN A 27 11.12 -2.77 2.11
C ASN A 27 10.73 -3.84 1.10
N GLY A 28 11.67 -4.61 0.55
CA GLY A 28 11.38 -5.59 -0.51
C GLY A 28 10.32 -6.65 -0.17
N ALA A 29 10.03 -6.89 1.11
CA ALA A 29 9.01 -7.82 1.58
C ALA A 29 7.70 -7.14 2.02
N GLY A 30 7.63 -5.81 1.98
CA GLY A 30 6.49 -5.02 2.42
C GLY A 30 5.30 -5.06 1.45
N HIS A 31 4.16 -4.53 1.89
CA HIS A 31 2.92 -4.44 1.11
C HIS A 31 2.97 -3.38 0.00
N HIS A 32 3.89 -2.41 0.10
CA HIS A 32 4.05 -1.31 -0.85
C HIS A 32 2.76 -0.55 -1.13
N LEU A 33 1.97 -0.28 -0.09
CA LEU A 33 0.76 0.53 -0.20
C LEU A 33 1.08 1.88 -0.85
N LYS A 34 0.32 2.20 -1.89
CA LYS A 34 0.35 3.46 -2.62
C LYS A 34 -0.95 4.20 -2.37
N THR A 35 -0.83 5.39 -1.78
CA THR A 35 -1.96 6.22 -1.39
C THR A 35 -2.01 7.46 -2.28
N VAL A 36 -3.18 7.71 -2.85
CA VAL A 36 -3.51 8.95 -3.58
C VAL A 36 -4.56 9.74 -2.81
N ILE A 37 -4.60 11.05 -3.02
CA ILE A 37 -5.66 11.91 -2.50
C ILE A 37 -6.72 12.05 -3.58
N GLU A 38 -7.90 11.48 -3.34
CA GLU A 38 -9.08 11.57 -4.21
C GLU A 38 -10.09 12.53 -3.53
N GLY A 39 -10.05 13.82 -3.89
CA GLY A 39 -10.90 14.82 -3.24
C GLY A 39 -10.48 15.10 -1.80
N GLU A 40 -11.36 14.76 -0.85
CA GLU A 40 -11.10 14.89 0.59
C GLU A 40 -10.63 13.57 1.24
N GLU A 41 -10.57 12.47 0.47
CA GLU A 41 -10.25 11.14 0.97
C GLU A 41 -8.83 10.69 0.58
N SER A 42 -8.16 9.96 1.48
CA SER A 42 -6.96 9.21 1.15
C SER A 42 -7.33 7.79 0.71
N VAL A 43 -7.01 7.43 -0.52
CA VAL A 43 -7.39 6.14 -1.11
C VAL A 43 -6.15 5.30 -1.37
N SER A 44 -6.15 4.06 -0.88
CA SER A 44 -5.16 3.03 -1.22
C SER A 44 -5.89 1.81 -1.78
N ARG A 45 -5.37 1.23 -2.86
CA ARG A 45 -5.90 0.01 -3.47
C ARG A 45 -4.88 -1.10 -3.29
N PHE A 46 -5.31 -2.22 -2.72
CA PHE A 46 -4.43 -3.31 -2.38
C PHE A 46 -5.05 -4.64 -2.81
N THR A 47 -4.25 -5.47 -3.47
CA THR A 47 -4.63 -6.84 -3.81
C THR A 47 -3.78 -7.79 -2.95
N PRO A 48 -4.40 -8.45 -1.97
CA PRO A 48 -3.68 -9.37 -1.10
C PRO A 48 -3.09 -10.56 -1.87
N SER A 49 -1.91 -11.02 -1.43
CA SER A 49 -1.28 -12.24 -1.96
C SER A 49 -1.86 -13.51 -1.31
N PRO A 50 -1.64 -14.70 -1.90
CA PRO A 50 -2.09 -15.96 -1.31
C PRO A 50 -1.59 -16.22 0.11
N GLU A 51 -0.38 -15.75 0.44
CA GLU A 51 0.23 -15.87 1.76
C GLU A 51 -0.50 -15.04 2.84
N GLN A 52 -1.37 -14.12 2.41
CA GLN A 52 -2.11 -13.22 3.28
C GLN A 52 -3.54 -13.70 3.60
N MET A 53 -3.87 -14.92 3.18
CA MET A 53 -5.17 -15.54 3.41
C MET A 53 -5.22 -16.20 4.80
N ALA A 54 -6.31 -16.02 5.52
CA ALA A 54 -6.63 -16.83 6.71
C ALA A 54 -7.25 -18.18 6.31
N MET A 55 -8.15 -18.14 5.32
CA MET A 55 -8.86 -19.29 4.78
C MET A 55 -9.23 -19.01 3.32
N PRO A 56 -9.63 -20.01 2.51
CA PRO A 56 -9.91 -19.80 1.09
C PRO A 56 -10.93 -18.67 0.87
N GLY A 57 -10.49 -17.62 0.17
CA GLY A 57 -11.30 -16.45 -0.16
C GLY A 57 -11.35 -15.33 0.90
N PHE A 58 -10.65 -15.47 2.03
CA PHE A 58 -10.66 -14.48 3.11
C PHE A 58 -9.25 -14.18 3.63
N VAL A 59 -8.93 -12.88 3.75
CA VAL A 59 -7.68 -12.41 4.38
C VAL A 59 -7.72 -12.56 5.90
N TYR A 60 -6.54 -12.68 6.54
CA TYR A 60 -6.48 -12.64 8.00
C TYR A 60 -6.68 -11.21 8.52
N GLY A 61 -7.32 -11.07 9.69
CA GLY A 61 -7.70 -9.76 10.24
C GLY A 61 -6.53 -8.82 10.51
N GLY A 62 -5.36 -9.37 10.87
CA GLY A 62 -4.13 -8.60 11.03
C GLY A 62 -3.72 -7.84 9.76
N LEU A 63 -4.00 -8.34 8.56
CA LEU A 63 -3.70 -7.64 7.30
C LEU A 63 -4.53 -6.37 7.17
N LEU A 64 -5.82 -6.44 7.51
CA LEU A 64 -6.74 -5.30 7.45
C LEU A 64 -6.45 -4.25 8.51
N ALA A 65 -5.86 -4.64 9.64
CA ALA A 65 -5.52 -3.76 10.75
C ALA A 65 -4.10 -3.17 10.67
N SER A 66 -3.30 -3.58 9.69
CA SER A 66 -1.90 -3.16 9.50
C SER A 66 -1.75 -1.76 8.93
#